data_AF-A0A936FIE5-F1
#
_entry.id   AF-A0A936FIE5-F1
#
_cell.length_a   1.000
_cell.length_b   1.000
_cell.length_c   1.000
_cell.angle_alpha   90.00
_cell.angle_beta   90.00
_cell.angle_gamma   90.00
#
_symmetry.space_group_name_H-M   'P 1'
#
loop_
_entity.id
_entity.type
_entity.pdbx_description
1 polymer ?
#
loop_
_entity_poly.entity_id
_entity_poly.type
_entity_poly.pdbx_seq_one_letter_code
_entity_poly.pdbx_strand_id
1 'polypeptide(L)'
;MTKKTYFEKLKDPRWQRKRLEALEASEWKCQVCYDEESTLHVHHKQYFKEREPWEYDIDQLAVLCESCHEVQHEEEDILQLVASKAPLDGPADRRECAYILAGLLGIDVPVSFVGQLRALSLGKLLCYAPLGDAAQCRRLQEDADRGHDSEIVAAIRRVMGDRDPSKGFSLE
;
A
#
# COMPACT_ATOMS: atom_id res chain seq x y z
N MET A 1 -27.95 23.25 -7.17
CA MET A 1 -27.43 22.18 -8.04
C MET A 1 -27.57 20.85 -7.32
N THR A 2 -28.29 19.90 -7.88
CA THR A 2 -28.49 18.57 -7.29
C THR A 2 -27.17 17.81 -7.34
N LYS A 3 -26.71 17.29 -6.19
CA LYS A 3 -25.46 16.53 -6.10
C LYS A 3 -25.67 15.21 -6.85
N LYS A 4 -24.83 14.93 -7.87
CA LYS A 4 -24.86 13.65 -8.59
C LYS A 4 -24.69 12.49 -7.62
N THR A 5 -25.44 11.42 -7.83
CA THR A 5 -25.24 10.14 -7.14
C THR A 5 -23.86 9.57 -7.50
N TYR A 6 -23.33 8.68 -6.66
CA TYR A 6 -22.03 8.07 -6.93
C TYR A 6 -22.00 7.32 -8.28
N PHE A 7 -23.03 6.52 -8.56
CA PHE A 7 -23.17 5.81 -9.83
C PHE A 7 -23.22 6.73 -11.06
N GLU A 8 -23.80 7.93 -10.94
CA GLU A 8 -23.77 8.91 -12.03
C GLU A 8 -22.38 9.51 -12.25
N LYS A 9 -21.59 9.67 -11.18
CA LYS A 9 -20.19 10.10 -11.29
C LYS A 9 -19.33 9.07 -12.03
N LEU A 10 -19.63 7.78 -11.87
CA LEU A 10 -18.96 6.72 -12.63
C LEU A 10 -19.32 6.71 -14.12
N LYS A 11 -20.34 7.47 -14.56
CA LYS A 11 -20.60 7.66 -16.00
C LYS A 11 -19.90 8.90 -16.56
N ASP A 12 -19.22 9.68 -15.72
CA ASP A 12 -18.52 10.89 -16.14
C ASP A 12 -17.30 10.53 -17.03
N PRO A 13 -17.07 11.23 -18.15
CA PRO A 13 -15.94 10.97 -19.04
C PRO A 13 -14.58 11.01 -18.33
N ARG A 14 -14.43 11.81 -17.27
CA ARG A 14 -13.19 11.87 -16.49
C ARG A 14 -12.91 10.56 -15.77
N TRP A 15 -13.95 9.94 -15.18
CA TRP A 15 -13.80 8.61 -14.59
C TRP A 15 -13.53 7.56 -15.66
N GLN A 16 -14.25 7.59 -16.79
CA GLN A 16 -14.04 6.61 -17.85
C GLN A 16 -12.60 6.62 -18.37
N ARG A 17 -11.99 7.81 -18.50
CA ARG A 17 -10.57 7.94 -18.84
C ARG A 17 -9.64 7.39 -17.75
N LYS A 18 -9.84 7.77 -16.48
CA LYS A 18 -9.03 7.27 -15.36
C LYS A 18 -9.15 5.74 -15.20
N ARG A 19 -10.34 5.20 -15.44
CA ARG A 19 -10.61 3.76 -15.45
C ARG A 19 -9.77 3.05 -16.51
N LEU A 20 -9.73 3.56 -17.74
CA LEU A 20 -8.92 2.99 -18.82
C LEU A 20 -7.41 3.08 -18.51
N GLU A 21 -6.96 4.22 -17.98
CA GLU A 21 -5.57 4.42 -17.54
C GLU A 21 -5.15 3.37 -16.50
N ALA A 22 -6.02 3.07 -15.51
CA ALA A 22 -5.76 2.03 -14.52
C ALA A 22 -5.72 0.61 -15.13
N LEU A 23 -6.64 0.31 -16.07
CA LEU A 23 -6.66 -0.98 -16.77
C LEU A 23 -5.40 -1.18 -17.61
N GLU A 24 -4.96 -0.16 -18.34
CA GLU A 24 -3.72 -0.19 -19.12
C GLU A 24 -2.49 -0.39 -18.21
N ALA A 25 -2.41 0.32 -17.08
CA ALA A 25 -1.31 0.17 -16.13
C ALA A 25 -1.26 -1.21 -15.46
N SER A 26 -2.39 -1.91 -15.38
CA SER A 26 -2.48 -3.29 -14.87
C SER A 26 -2.22 -4.37 -15.93
N GLU A 27 -1.90 -3.97 -17.17
CA GLU A 27 -1.80 -4.88 -18.32
C GLU A 27 -3.08 -5.70 -18.57
N TRP A 28 -4.23 -5.14 -18.20
CA TRP A 28 -5.53 -5.81 -18.28
C TRP A 28 -5.60 -7.12 -17.49
N LYS A 29 -5.01 -7.16 -16.30
CA LYS A 29 -5.03 -8.33 -15.40
C LYS A 29 -5.48 -7.96 -14.01
N CYS A 30 -6.15 -8.91 -13.34
CA CYS A 30 -6.43 -8.79 -11.92
C CYS A 30 -5.12 -8.72 -11.13
N GLN A 31 -4.95 -7.71 -10.28
CA GLN A 31 -3.72 -7.51 -9.51
C GLN A 31 -3.60 -8.44 -8.29
N VAL A 32 -4.61 -9.27 -8.03
CA VAL A 32 -4.61 -10.26 -6.93
C VAL A 32 -4.37 -11.67 -7.46
N CYS A 33 -5.20 -12.12 -8.41
CA CYS A 33 -5.13 -13.50 -8.93
C CYS A 33 -4.52 -13.60 -10.33
N TYR A 34 -4.15 -12.49 -10.96
CA TYR A 34 -3.57 -12.42 -12.32
C TYR A 34 -4.48 -12.89 -13.45
N ASP A 35 -5.77 -13.10 -13.19
CA ASP A 35 -6.74 -13.42 -14.22
C ASP A 35 -6.89 -12.30 -15.26
N GLU A 36 -6.95 -12.70 -16.53
CA GLU A 36 -7.04 -11.83 -17.70
C GLU A 36 -8.32 -12.08 -18.53
N GLU A 37 -9.15 -13.06 -18.14
CA GLU A 37 -10.35 -13.44 -18.90
C GLU A 37 -11.64 -12.87 -18.30
N SER A 38 -11.74 -12.76 -16.97
CA SER A 38 -12.95 -12.24 -16.33
C SER A 38 -13.13 -10.73 -16.53
N THR A 39 -14.36 -10.26 -16.32
CA THR A 39 -14.65 -8.83 -16.29
C THR A 39 -13.84 -8.13 -15.19
N LEU A 40 -13.09 -7.09 -15.58
CA LEU A 40 -12.28 -6.29 -14.67
C LEU A 40 -12.99 -5.02 -14.21
N HIS A 41 -12.85 -4.76 -12.92
CA HIS A 41 -13.34 -3.57 -12.22
C HIS A 41 -12.17 -2.78 -11.64
N VAL A 42 -12.35 -1.47 -11.53
CA VAL A 42 -11.40 -0.58 -10.86
C VAL A 42 -11.96 -0.25 -9.48
N HIS A 43 -11.18 -0.58 -8.46
CA HIS A 43 -11.48 -0.42 -7.04
C HIS A 43 -10.65 0.73 -6.45
N HIS A 44 -11.27 1.60 -5.65
CA HIS A 44 -10.54 2.59 -4.86
C HIS A 44 -10.03 1.95 -3.57
N LYS A 45 -8.71 1.87 -3.38
CA LYS A 45 -8.11 1.23 -2.19
C LYS A 45 -8.52 1.90 -0.88
N GLN A 46 -8.73 3.21 -0.92
CA GLN A 46 -9.23 4.00 0.20
C GLN A 46 -9.93 5.25 -0.32
N TYR A 47 -11.09 5.58 0.23
CA TYR A 47 -11.77 6.84 -0.09
C TYR A 47 -11.26 7.99 0.77
N PHE A 48 -10.93 9.12 0.14
CA PHE A 48 -10.66 10.39 0.80
C PHE A 48 -11.87 11.32 0.69
N LYS A 49 -12.14 12.07 1.77
CA LYS A 49 -13.18 13.10 1.76
C LYS A 49 -12.87 14.13 0.67
N GLU A 50 -13.92 14.62 0.03
CA GLU A 50 -13.88 15.69 -0.97
C GLU A 50 -13.19 15.35 -2.30
N ARG A 51 -12.66 14.14 -2.45
CA ARG A 51 -12.15 13.67 -3.75
C ARG A 51 -13.27 13.09 -4.61
N GLU A 52 -13.27 13.46 -5.88
CA GLU A 52 -14.05 12.84 -6.94
C GLU A 52 -13.39 11.53 -7.42
N PRO A 53 -14.13 10.59 -8.04
CA PRO A 53 -13.60 9.27 -8.38
C PRO A 53 -12.34 9.27 -9.27
N TRP A 54 -12.15 10.31 -10.08
CA TRP A 54 -11.00 10.47 -11.00
C TRP A 54 -9.82 11.25 -10.41
N GLU A 55 -9.90 11.71 -9.16
CA GLU A 55 -8.86 12.51 -8.48
C GLU A 55 -7.88 11.65 -7.67
N TYR A 56 -7.81 10.36 -7.99
CA TYR A 56 -6.92 9.40 -7.36
C TYR A 56 -5.78 9.05 -8.31
N ASP A 57 -4.59 8.86 -7.75
CA ASP A 57 -3.43 8.36 -8.47
C ASP A 57 -3.62 6.87 -8.79
N ILE A 58 -2.89 6.37 -9.79
CA ILE A 58 -3.06 4.99 -10.28
C ILE A 58 -2.73 3.96 -9.20
N ASP A 59 -1.75 4.24 -8.34
CA ASP A 59 -1.38 3.41 -7.20
C ASP A 59 -2.40 3.45 -6.06
N GLN A 60 -3.34 4.39 -6.06
CA GLN A 60 -4.48 4.43 -5.14
C GLN A 60 -5.70 3.65 -5.66
N LEU A 61 -5.59 3.11 -6.87
CA LEU A 61 -6.59 2.26 -7.51
C LEU A 61 -6.06 0.82 -7.62
N ALA A 62 -6.97 -0.14 -7.66
CA ALA A 62 -6.67 -1.53 -7.93
C ALA A 62 -7.55 -2.07 -9.06
N VAL A 63 -6.97 -2.83 -9.98
CA VAL A 63 -7.72 -3.55 -11.02
C VAL A 63 -7.95 -4.98 -10.56
N LEU A 64 -9.21 -5.37 -10.44
CA LEU A 64 -9.63 -6.65 -9.87
C LEU A 64 -10.67 -7.32 -10.78
N CYS A 65 -10.62 -8.65 -10.90
CA CYS A 65 -11.74 -9.40 -11.47
C CYS A 65 -12.96 -9.32 -10.54
N GLU A 66 -14.15 -9.64 -11.06
CA GLU A 66 -15.41 -9.59 -10.32
C GLU A 66 -15.35 -10.33 -8.97
N SER A 67 -14.79 -11.54 -8.92
CA SER A 67 -14.69 -12.33 -7.69
C SER A 67 -13.75 -11.70 -6.66
N CYS A 68 -12.54 -11.28 -7.05
CA CYS A 68 -11.62 -10.59 -6.15
C CYS A 68 -12.20 -9.23 -5.69
N HIS A 69 -12.94 -8.55 -6.56
CA HIS A 69 -13.57 -7.28 -6.23
C HIS A 69 -14.67 -7.44 -5.18
N GLU A 70 -15.49 -8.49 -5.28
CA GLU A 70 -16.52 -8.82 -4.28
C GLU A 70 -15.91 -9.12 -2.91
N VAL A 71 -14.85 -9.93 -2.86
CA VAL A 71 -14.12 -10.24 -1.61
C VAL A 71 -13.65 -8.95 -0.92
N GLN A 72 -13.12 -7.98 -1.67
CA GLN A 72 -12.67 -6.71 -1.08
C GLN A 72 -13.81 -5.85 -0.51
N HIS A 73 -15.07 -6.06 -0.90
CA HIS A 73 -16.21 -5.38 -0.26
C HIS A 73 -16.70 -6.09 1.01
N GLU A 74 -16.40 -7.38 1.16
CA GLU A 74 -16.84 -8.20 2.29
C GLU A 74 -15.83 -8.25 3.45
N GLU A 75 -14.54 -8.13 3.15
CA GLU A 75 -13.47 -8.21 4.14
C GLU A 75 -13.47 -7.02 5.11
N GLU A 76 -13.26 -7.32 6.41
CA GLU A 76 -13.03 -6.28 7.41
C GLU A 76 -11.66 -5.63 7.19
N ASP A 77 -11.64 -4.31 7.03
CA ASP A 77 -10.38 -3.56 6.93
C ASP A 77 -9.67 -3.54 8.30
N ILE A 78 -8.73 -4.47 8.47
CA ILE A 78 -7.89 -4.59 9.67
C ILE A 78 -7.07 -3.32 9.91
N LEU A 79 -6.60 -2.64 8.85
CA LEU A 79 -5.85 -1.39 9.01
C LEU A 79 -6.76 -0.31 9.59
N GLN A 80 -8.00 -0.19 9.09
CA GLN A 80 -9.00 0.71 9.64
C GLN A 80 -9.33 0.37 11.09
N LEU A 81 -9.53 -0.91 11.42
CA LEU A 81 -9.79 -1.38 12.77
C LEU A 81 -8.65 -1.00 13.73
N VAL A 82 -7.41 -1.30 13.38
CA VAL A 82 -6.22 -0.96 14.20
C VAL A 82 -6.11 0.55 14.35
N ALA A 83 -6.21 1.30 13.26
CA ALA A 83 -6.10 2.76 13.28
C ALA A 83 -7.24 3.42 14.09
N SER A 84 -8.40 2.77 14.23
CA SER A 84 -9.51 3.26 15.06
C SER A 84 -9.24 3.15 16.57
N LYS A 85 -8.33 2.26 16.98
CA LYS A 85 -7.96 2.02 18.39
C LYS A 85 -6.67 2.74 18.80
N ALA A 86 -5.90 3.23 17.84
CA ALA A 86 -4.67 3.98 18.10
C ALA A 86 -4.96 5.30 18.84
N PRO A 87 -4.12 5.69 19.82
CA PRO A 87 -4.30 6.97 20.50
C PRO A 87 -4.11 8.14 19.53
N LEU A 88 -4.72 9.28 19.87
CA LEU A 88 -4.63 10.49 19.05
C LEU A 88 -3.34 11.29 19.30
N ASP A 89 -2.75 11.11 20.48
CA ASP A 89 -1.51 11.74 20.92
C ASP A 89 -0.68 10.77 21.80
N GLY A 90 0.58 11.15 22.02
CA GLY A 90 1.51 10.35 22.81
C GLY A 90 2.27 9.29 21.99
N PRO A 91 3.01 8.40 22.68
CA PRO A 91 3.78 7.37 21.99
C PRO A 91 2.86 6.38 21.27
N ALA A 92 3.26 5.98 20.05
CA ALA A 92 2.49 5.11 19.17
C ALA A 92 1.10 5.68 18.81
N ASP A 93 0.98 7.01 18.73
CA ASP A 93 -0.23 7.64 18.19
C ASP A 93 -0.49 7.23 16.73
N ARG A 94 -1.70 7.51 16.26
CA ARG A 94 -2.13 7.18 14.91
C ARG A 94 -1.20 7.75 13.84
N ARG A 95 -0.60 8.92 14.10
CA ARG A 95 0.33 9.55 13.16
C ARG A 95 1.65 8.79 13.13
N GLU A 96 2.25 8.49 14.28
CA GLU A 96 3.49 7.72 14.37
C GLU A 96 3.36 6.35 13.68
N CYS A 97 2.25 5.64 13.92
CA CYS A 97 1.93 4.39 13.22
C CYS A 97 1.89 4.55 11.70
N ALA A 98 1.30 5.64 11.20
CA ALA A 98 1.23 5.93 9.77
C ALA A 98 2.62 6.17 9.14
N TYR A 99 3.56 6.80 9.87
CA TYR A 99 4.93 6.99 9.38
C TYR A 99 5.72 5.68 9.36
N ILE A 100 5.52 4.79 10.34
CA ILE A 100 6.09 3.43 10.30
C ILE A 100 5.57 2.69 9.08
N LEU A 101 4.25 2.72 8.83
CA LEU A 101 3.66 2.07 7.67
C LEU A 101 4.16 2.68 6.35
N ALA A 102 4.27 4.01 6.26
CA ALA A 102 4.82 4.67 5.09
C ALA A 102 6.27 4.24 4.83
N GLY A 103 7.09 4.10 5.87
CA GLY A 103 8.46 3.63 5.76
C GLY A 103 8.54 2.17 5.30
N LEU A 104 7.66 1.33 5.83
CA LEU A 104 7.55 -0.09 5.44
C LEU A 104 7.15 -0.25 3.97
N LEU A 105 6.22 0.58 3.50
CA LEU A 105 5.69 0.56 2.14
C LEU A 105 6.52 1.38 1.14
N GLY A 106 7.58 2.07 1.58
CA GLY A 106 8.38 2.94 0.73
C GLY A 106 7.64 4.19 0.22
N ILE A 107 6.61 4.64 0.92
CA ILE A 107 5.80 5.81 0.54
C ILE A 107 6.47 7.09 1.02
N ASP A 108 6.68 8.03 0.11
CA ASP A 108 7.19 9.36 0.43
C ASP A 108 6.14 10.20 1.16
N VAL A 109 6.45 10.56 2.41
CA VAL A 109 5.59 11.40 3.25
C VAL A 109 6.39 12.58 3.81
N PRO A 110 5.80 13.79 3.89
CA PRO A 110 6.51 14.97 4.37
C PRO A 110 6.83 14.85 5.86
N VAL A 111 8.10 15.02 6.22
CA VAL A 111 8.57 14.98 7.62
C VAL A 111 8.81 16.41 8.11
N SER A 112 8.30 16.73 9.29
CA SER A 112 8.46 18.05 9.93
C SER A 112 9.15 17.98 11.31
N PHE A 113 9.22 16.81 11.95
CA PHE A 113 9.87 16.65 13.24
C PHE A 113 10.63 15.32 13.37
N VAL A 114 11.58 15.28 14.31
CA VAL A 114 12.50 14.13 14.50
C VAL A 114 11.75 12.83 14.82
N GLY A 115 10.64 12.90 15.55
CA GLY A 115 9.78 11.73 15.83
C GLY A 115 9.25 11.05 14.55
N GLN A 116 8.74 11.82 13.60
CA GLN A 116 8.31 11.31 12.29
C GLN A 116 9.44 10.66 11.50
N LEU A 117 10.62 11.28 11.51
CA LEU A 117 11.80 10.71 10.85
C LEU A 117 12.15 9.34 11.44
N ARG A 118 12.17 9.24 12.78
CA ARG A 118 12.45 7.98 13.48
C ARG A 118 11.43 6.90 13.17
N ALA A 119 10.14 7.25 13.17
CA ALA A 119 9.06 6.34 12.81
C ALA A 119 9.19 5.84 11.37
N LEU A 120 9.46 6.75 10.42
CA LEU A 120 9.70 6.42 9.02
C LEU A 120 10.92 5.51 8.85
N SER A 121 12.03 5.84 9.52
CA SER A 121 13.23 5.00 9.53
C SER A 121 12.95 3.62 10.10
N LEU A 122 12.18 3.50 11.19
CA LEU A 122 11.80 2.21 11.75
C LEU A 122 11.02 1.36 10.76
N GLY A 123 10.04 1.95 10.06
CA GLY A 123 9.33 1.29 8.97
C GLY A 123 10.26 0.77 7.88
N LYS A 124 11.20 1.61 7.43
CA LYS A 124 12.22 1.22 6.45
C LYS A 124 13.13 0.10 6.97
N LEU A 125 13.42 0.01 8.25
CA LEU A 125 14.17 -1.14 8.79
C LEU A 125 13.35 -2.43 8.68
N LEU A 126 12.04 -2.35 8.90
CA LEU A 126 11.12 -3.50 8.83
C LEU A 126 10.92 -4.03 7.41
N CYS A 127 11.06 -3.20 6.36
CA CYS A 127 10.91 -3.70 4.98
C CYS A 127 12.00 -4.70 4.57
N TYR A 128 13.15 -4.69 5.26
CA TYR A 128 14.20 -5.67 5.05
C TYR A 128 13.99 -6.96 5.86
N ALA A 129 13.08 -6.95 6.84
CA ALA A 129 12.68 -8.18 7.52
C ALA A 129 11.71 -8.98 6.63
N PRO A 130 11.86 -10.31 6.54
CA PRO A 130 11.01 -11.12 5.68
C PRO A 130 9.57 -11.17 6.22
N LEU A 131 8.71 -10.31 5.69
CA LEU A 131 7.27 -10.35 5.89
C LEU A 131 6.64 -10.99 4.65
N GLY A 132 6.26 -12.27 4.76
CA GLY A 132 5.65 -13.04 3.67
C GLY A 132 6.61 -14.04 3.01
N ASP A 133 6.21 -14.59 1.87
CA ASP A 133 7.04 -15.55 1.14
C ASP A 133 8.26 -14.89 0.48
N ALA A 134 9.23 -15.70 0.06
CA ALA A 134 10.51 -15.23 -0.47
C ALA A 134 10.37 -14.38 -1.76
N ALA A 135 9.27 -14.49 -2.52
CA ALA A 135 9.04 -13.70 -3.73
C ALA A 135 8.51 -12.30 -3.39
N GLN A 136 7.63 -12.20 -2.39
CA GLN A 136 7.15 -10.92 -1.88
C GLN A 136 8.26 -10.12 -1.19
N CYS A 137 9.14 -10.79 -0.44
CA CYS A 137 10.30 -10.16 0.20
C CYS A 137 11.29 -9.58 -0.82
N ARG A 138 11.56 -10.28 -1.94
CA ARG A 138 12.47 -9.81 -2.99
C ARG A 138 11.99 -8.53 -3.67
N ARG A 139 10.69 -8.41 -3.97
CA ARG A 139 10.14 -7.19 -4.59
C ARG A 139 10.25 -5.98 -3.65
N LEU A 140 9.89 -6.16 -2.38
CA LEU A 140 10.01 -5.10 -1.37
C LEU A 140 11.48 -4.68 -1.14
N GLN A 141 12.42 -5.63 -1.18
CA GLN A 141 13.85 -5.35 -1.10
C GLN A 141 14.37 -4.62 -2.34
N GLU A 142 13.97 -5.03 -3.55
CA GLU A 142 14.35 -4.35 -4.79
C GLU A 142 13.79 -2.91 -4.86
N ASP A 143 12.56 -2.67 -4.38
CA ASP A 143 11.99 -1.34 -4.26
C ASP A 143 12.67 -0.48 -3.20
N ALA A 144 13.04 -1.08 -2.05
CA ALA A 144 13.80 -0.41 -1.00
C ALA A 144 15.22 -0.03 -1.46
N ASP A 145 15.90 -0.92 -2.19
CA ASP A 145 17.24 -0.71 -2.74
C ASP A 145 17.27 0.36 -3.84
N ARG A 146 16.18 0.52 -4.60
CA ARG A 146 16.04 1.60 -5.60
C ARG A 146 15.99 3.01 -4.98
N GLY A 147 15.67 3.12 -3.69
CA GLY A 147 15.34 4.41 -3.06
C GLY A 147 16.31 4.98 -2.04
N HIS A 148 17.25 4.22 -1.42
CA HIS A 148 17.91 4.72 -0.20
C HIS A 148 19.39 4.35 0.07
N ASP A 149 19.97 5.24 0.87
CA ASP A 149 21.36 5.44 1.29
C ASP A 149 22.09 4.19 1.85
N SER A 150 23.29 3.94 1.31
CA SER A 150 24.09 2.73 1.54
C SER A 150 24.42 2.44 3.01
N GLU A 151 24.44 3.47 3.86
CA GLU A 151 24.77 3.34 5.28
C GLU A 151 23.65 2.69 6.10
N ILE A 152 22.38 2.96 5.79
CA ILE A 152 21.23 2.36 6.48
C ILE A 152 21.13 0.88 6.13
N VAL A 153 21.30 0.53 4.86
CA VAL A 153 21.34 -0.86 4.38
C VAL A 153 22.49 -1.64 5.05
N ALA A 154 23.66 -1.02 5.17
CA ALA A 154 24.81 -1.61 5.86
C ALA A 154 24.57 -1.79 7.37
N ALA A 155 23.88 -0.85 8.03
CA ALA A 155 23.50 -0.98 9.44
C ALA A 155 22.52 -2.13 9.67
N ILE A 156 21.52 -2.30 8.80
CA ILE A 156 20.56 -3.40 8.85
C ILE A 156 21.23 -4.75 8.68
N ARG A 157 22.11 -4.91 7.68
CA ARG A 157 22.87 -6.16 7.46
C ARG A 157 23.72 -6.53 8.68
N ARG A 158 24.30 -5.54 9.36
CA ARG A 158 25.03 -5.77 10.63
C ARG A 158 24.14 -6.24 11.77
N VAL A 159 22.92 -5.72 11.87
CA VAL A 159 21.97 -6.08 12.95
C VAL A 159 21.30 -7.42 12.69
N MET A 160 20.91 -7.73 11.45
CA MET A 160 20.22 -8.98 11.11
C MET A 160 21.16 -10.14 10.81
N GLY A 161 22.45 -9.86 10.57
CA GLY A 161 23.45 -10.82 10.08
C GLY A 161 23.20 -11.18 8.61
N ASP A 162 24.19 -11.83 7.96
CA ASP A 162 24.09 -12.38 6.60
C ASP A 162 23.11 -13.57 6.52
N ARG A 163 21.87 -13.39 6.99
CA ARG A 163 20.84 -14.42 6.95
C ARG A 163 20.18 -14.39 5.58
N ASP A 164 20.37 -15.49 4.86
CA ASP A 164 19.72 -15.82 3.60
C ASP A 164 18.19 -15.83 3.76
N PRO A 165 17.46 -14.87 3.16
CA PRO A 165 15.99 -14.76 3.29
C PRO A 165 15.22 -15.89 2.59
N SER A 166 15.90 -16.77 1.84
CA SER A 166 15.29 -17.99 1.28
C SER A 166 15.12 -19.12 2.31
N LYS A 167 15.78 -19.01 3.46
CA LYS A 167 15.64 -19.97 4.57
C LYS A 167 14.57 -19.45 5.52
N GLY A 168 13.34 -19.89 5.29
CA GLY A 168 12.18 -19.52 6.09
C GLY A 168 12.39 -19.69 7.60
N PHE A 169 11.60 -18.95 8.37
CA PHE A 169 11.59 -19.04 9.83
C PHE A 169 11.16 -20.45 10.26
N SER A 170 12.11 -21.25 10.75
CA SER A 170 11.76 -22.44 11.51
C SER A 170 11.31 -21.97 12.90
N LEU A 171 10.01 -22.02 13.16
CA LEU A 171 9.48 -21.85 14.51
C LEU A 171 9.70 -23.18 15.23
N GLU A 172 10.75 -23.25 16.06
CA GLU A 172 10.87 -24.22 17.15
C GLU A 172 10.26 -23.65 18.44
#